data_AF-A0A3N5X729-F1
#
_entry.id   AF-A0A3N5X729-F1
#
_cell.length_a   1.000
_cell.length_b   1.000
_cell.length_c   1.000
_cell.angle_alpha   90.00
_cell.angle_beta   90.00
_cell.angle_gamma   90.00
#
_symmetry.space_group_name_H-M   'P 1'
#
loop_
_entity.id
_entity.type
_entity.pdbx_description
1 polymer ?
#
loop_
_entity_poly.entity_id
_entity_poly.type
_entity_poly.pdbx_seq_one_letter_code
_entity_poly.pdbx_strand_id
1 'polypeptide(L)'
;KVQSADDIRSAFSALAPGEVISYGGTDRDGNAVSNSFVVTASSTMDDLLAQIKDTFHGMAAVSVNDVDGTLVVTDSVGGASKLSMTSFNMGGTDHAFSAAETGYIGQNVLSVGKDAFFSVDGLAMQSDTNSASGFISGVTLELHKASYDETVNIKLTRDYDALATKVDDLVNIFNALLRNVKESTAYGDSEKGTTRGTLAGDMTARAVLDQVRSVFKMSVNATGASEYDTFSKIGLATDIATGEYKLDKAKFKEALTGSFDEVMSFFITRGYSDNPNIVLGAYGDDTADGTYEMNETDAEHYQIRRTVPAVGDWFASEPRMGDVVTFKNGPAAGLSLTAPAGGGNASFFFSRGLAGHLELLIDKLTDTQEGVISLRQKSWTSAKDSCDDRIATLEQRTESYRLRLVKEFAAMENALNQMQTQSNNMMSQLGYYSK
;
A
#
# COMPACT_ATOMS: atom_id res chain seq x y z
N LYS A 1 2.28 -40.40 -9.29
CA LYS A 1 3.66 -40.79 -8.88
C LYS A 1 4.05 -42.06 -9.62
N VAL A 2 5.29 -42.18 -10.10
CA VAL A 2 5.89 -43.33 -10.80
C VAL A 2 7.26 -43.60 -10.16
N GLN A 3 7.70 -44.87 -10.08
CA GLN A 3 8.98 -45.25 -9.45
C GLN A 3 9.67 -46.44 -10.15
N SER A 4 10.99 -46.37 -10.34
CA SER A 4 11.77 -47.45 -10.96
C SER A 4 11.81 -48.69 -10.07
N ALA A 5 11.95 -49.86 -10.67
CA ALA A 5 12.14 -51.12 -9.95
C ALA A 5 13.60 -51.31 -9.51
N ASP A 6 14.55 -50.70 -10.22
CA ASP A 6 15.99 -50.86 -10.00
C ASP A 6 16.63 -49.61 -9.36
N ASP A 7 17.79 -49.81 -8.74
CA ASP A 7 18.67 -48.75 -8.25
C ASP A 7 19.35 -48.01 -9.42
N ILE A 8 18.77 -46.87 -9.78
CA ILE A 8 19.23 -46.01 -10.88
C ILE A 8 20.51 -45.26 -10.49
N ARG A 9 20.75 -45.01 -9.20
CA ARG A 9 21.97 -44.33 -8.72
C ARG A 9 23.20 -45.17 -8.99
N SER A 10 23.13 -46.45 -8.62
CA SER A 10 24.21 -47.40 -8.88
C SER A 10 24.39 -47.62 -10.37
N ALA A 11 23.31 -47.80 -11.14
CA ALA A 11 23.36 -47.96 -12.59
C ALA A 11 24.03 -46.76 -13.30
N PHE A 12 23.71 -45.54 -12.90
CA PHE A 12 24.30 -44.32 -13.48
C PHE A 12 25.79 -44.22 -13.23
N SER A 13 26.23 -44.54 -12.00
CA SER A 13 27.65 -44.48 -11.63
C SER A 13 28.54 -45.47 -12.38
N ALA A 14 27.95 -46.52 -12.96
CA ALA A 14 28.66 -47.52 -13.73
C ALA A 14 28.84 -47.16 -15.22
N LEU A 15 28.19 -46.10 -15.71
CA LEU A 15 28.22 -45.73 -17.13
C LEU A 15 29.53 -45.05 -17.52
N ALA A 16 30.02 -45.36 -18.73
CA ALA A 16 31.19 -44.73 -19.32
C ALA A 16 30.80 -43.46 -20.12
N PRO A 17 31.71 -42.47 -20.25
CA PRO A 17 31.48 -41.33 -21.14
C PRO A 17 31.19 -41.77 -22.58
N GLY A 18 30.12 -41.22 -23.16
CA GLY A 18 29.60 -41.56 -24.48
C GLY A 18 28.41 -42.54 -24.46
N GLU A 19 28.12 -43.19 -23.32
CA GLU A 19 26.92 -44.01 -23.19
C GLU A 19 25.66 -43.14 -23.12
N VAL A 20 24.55 -43.70 -23.61
CA VAL A 20 23.27 -42.99 -23.76
C VAL A 20 22.25 -43.57 -22.80
N ILE A 21 21.50 -42.68 -22.17
CA ILE A 21 20.30 -42.99 -21.39
C ILE A 21 19.10 -42.51 -22.20
N SER A 22 18.24 -43.41 -22.65
CA SER A 22 17.02 -43.05 -23.37
C SER A 22 15.79 -43.28 -22.49
N TYR A 23 14.89 -42.30 -22.45
CA TYR A 23 13.72 -42.38 -21.58
C TYR A 23 12.49 -41.76 -22.25
N GLY A 24 11.30 -42.19 -21.84
CA GLY A 24 10.06 -41.72 -22.41
C GLY A 24 8.81 -42.22 -21.68
N GLY A 25 7.69 -41.60 -22.02
CA GLY A 25 6.40 -41.83 -21.39
C GLY A 25 5.37 -40.81 -21.85
N THR A 26 4.50 -40.40 -20.94
CA THR A 26 3.49 -39.36 -21.19
C THR A 26 3.54 -38.30 -20.12
N ASP A 27 3.34 -37.03 -20.51
CA ASP A 27 3.11 -35.93 -19.56
C ASP A 27 1.75 -36.07 -18.83
N ARG A 28 1.40 -35.09 -17.98
CA ARG A 28 0.14 -35.11 -17.21
C ARG A 28 -1.12 -35.08 -18.09
N ASP A 29 -1.05 -34.51 -19.29
CA ASP A 29 -2.18 -34.40 -20.22
C ASP A 29 -2.32 -35.64 -21.10
N GLY A 30 -1.27 -36.47 -21.13
CA GLY A 30 -1.18 -37.71 -21.89
C GLY A 30 -0.40 -37.57 -23.20
N ASN A 31 0.28 -36.45 -23.45
CA ASN A 31 1.11 -36.27 -24.62
C ASN A 31 2.39 -37.10 -24.47
N ALA A 32 2.81 -37.76 -25.54
CA ALA A 32 4.03 -38.55 -25.54
C ALA A 32 5.26 -37.63 -25.41
N VAL A 33 6.15 -37.95 -24.48
CA VAL A 33 7.43 -37.28 -24.28
C VAL A 33 8.55 -38.31 -24.28
N SER A 34 9.68 -37.97 -24.90
CA SER A 34 10.85 -38.83 -24.94
C SER A 34 12.11 -38.00 -25.16
N ASN A 35 13.22 -38.40 -24.56
CA ASN A 35 14.51 -37.76 -24.77
C ASN A 35 15.66 -38.72 -24.45
N SER A 36 16.88 -38.27 -24.70
CA SER A 36 18.10 -39.00 -24.39
C SER A 36 19.15 -38.11 -23.72
N PHE A 37 19.79 -38.63 -22.70
CA PHE A 37 20.95 -38.05 -22.04
C PHE A 37 22.22 -38.76 -22.50
N VAL A 38 23.22 -37.99 -22.95
CA VAL A 38 24.55 -38.54 -23.29
C VAL A 38 25.48 -38.30 -22.11
N VAL A 39 26.01 -39.37 -21.52
CA VAL A 39 26.92 -39.30 -20.38
C VAL A 39 28.27 -38.71 -20.82
N THR A 40 28.75 -37.69 -20.11
CA THR A 40 30.08 -37.11 -20.29
C THR A 40 30.92 -37.33 -19.04
N ALA A 41 32.22 -37.04 -19.11
CA ALA A 41 33.11 -37.15 -17.95
C ALA A 41 32.72 -36.22 -16.78
N SER A 42 31.93 -35.17 -17.03
CA SER A 42 31.46 -34.23 -16.02
C SER A 42 29.97 -34.37 -15.69
N SER A 43 29.26 -35.31 -16.31
CA SER A 43 27.83 -35.51 -16.08
C SER A 43 27.57 -36.03 -14.67
N THR A 44 26.57 -35.46 -14.01
CA THR A 44 26.12 -35.85 -12.68
C THR A 44 24.71 -36.44 -12.73
N MET A 45 24.29 -37.12 -11.65
CA MET A 45 22.90 -37.57 -11.51
C MET A 45 21.94 -36.38 -11.56
N ASP A 46 22.31 -35.25 -10.95
CA ASP A 46 21.47 -34.05 -10.96
C ASP A 46 21.24 -33.51 -12.37
N ASP A 47 22.24 -33.61 -13.27
CA ASP A 47 22.09 -33.24 -14.67
C ASP A 47 21.04 -34.11 -15.38
N LEU A 48 21.05 -35.43 -15.12
CA LEU A 48 20.05 -36.36 -15.65
C LEU A 48 18.66 -36.05 -15.09
N LEU A 49 18.52 -35.86 -13.77
CA LEU A 49 17.24 -35.54 -13.14
C LEU A 49 16.67 -34.22 -13.65
N ALA A 50 17.53 -33.21 -13.85
CA ALA A 50 17.15 -31.94 -14.44
C ALA A 50 16.66 -32.10 -15.89
N GLN A 51 17.37 -32.87 -16.73
CA GLN A 51 16.95 -33.10 -18.11
C GLN A 51 15.62 -33.87 -18.20
N ILE A 52 15.41 -34.86 -17.33
CA ILE A 52 14.13 -35.57 -17.24
C ILE A 52 13.05 -34.58 -16.85
N LYS A 53 13.26 -33.76 -15.81
CA LYS A 53 12.30 -32.72 -15.39
C LYS A 53 11.94 -31.79 -16.55
N ASP A 54 12.92 -31.31 -17.32
CA ASP A 54 12.69 -30.44 -18.47
C ASP A 54 11.93 -31.14 -19.60
N THR A 55 12.18 -32.44 -19.80
CA THR A 55 11.46 -33.26 -20.79
C THR A 55 9.98 -33.38 -20.43
N PHE A 56 9.65 -33.40 -19.14
CA PHE A 56 8.27 -33.32 -18.62
C PHE A 56 7.83 -31.86 -18.34
N HIS A 57 8.39 -30.90 -19.08
CA HIS A 57 8.02 -29.48 -19.07
C HIS A 57 8.12 -28.80 -17.71
N GLY A 58 8.94 -29.31 -16.80
CA GLY A 58 9.08 -28.81 -15.43
C GLY A 58 7.88 -29.09 -14.52
N MET A 59 6.86 -29.80 -15.00
CA MET A 59 5.63 -30.09 -14.26
C MET A 59 5.75 -31.32 -13.35
N ALA A 60 6.79 -32.14 -13.53
CA ALA A 60 7.09 -33.28 -12.66
C ALA A 60 8.28 -32.99 -11.75
N ALA A 61 8.18 -33.37 -10.48
CA ALA A 61 9.30 -33.51 -9.57
C ALA A 61 9.99 -34.85 -9.85
N VAL A 62 11.29 -34.79 -10.11
CA VAL A 62 12.13 -35.95 -10.44
C VAL A 62 13.21 -36.06 -9.38
N SER A 63 13.32 -37.21 -8.71
CA SER A 63 14.29 -37.45 -7.65
C SER A 63 14.72 -38.90 -7.59
N VAL A 64 15.83 -39.18 -6.89
CA VAL A 64 16.25 -40.55 -6.57
C VAL A 64 16.08 -40.77 -5.07
N ASN A 65 15.42 -41.87 -4.69
CA ASN A 65 15.24 -42.24 -3.30
C ASN A 65 16.60 -42.58 -2.66
N ASP A 66 16.90 -41.97 -1.51
CA ASP A 66 18.18 -42.12 -0.84
C ASP A 66 18.40 -43.51 -0.21
N VAL A 67 17.34 -44.27 0.01
CA VAL A 67 17.40 -45.58 0.67
C VAL A 67 17.67 -46.71 -0.32
N ASP A 68 16.94 -46.74 -1.44
CA ASP A 68 16.95 -47.84 -2.41
C ASP A 68 17.47 -47.44 -3.80
N GLY A 69 17.83 -46.17 -4.00
CA GLY A 69 18.41 -45.66 -5.25
C GLY A 69 17.43 -45.60 -6.42
N THR A 70 16.14 -45.81 -6.19
CA THR A 70 15.11 -45.81 -7.25
C THR A 70 14.78 -44.40 -7.73
N LEU A 71 14.56 -44.24 -9.03
CA LEU A 71 14.08 -42.99 -9.64
C LEU A 71 12.59 -42.83 -9.38
N VAL A 72 12.19 -41.67 -8.86
CA VAL A 72 10.81 -41.29 -8.57
C VAL A 72 10.43 -40.07 -9.41
N VAL A 73 9.31 -40.17 -10.12
CA VAL A 73 8.73 -39.06 -10.88
C VAL A 73 7.30 -38.80 -10.39
N THR A 74 7.04 -37.58 -9.92
CA THR A 74 5.76 -37.19 -9.31
C THR A 74 5.23 -35.93 -10.00
N ASP A 75 3.96 -35.96 -10.41
CA ASP A 75 3.28 -34.75 -10.88
C ASP A 75 3.23 -33.74 -9.74
N SER A 76 3.68 -32.51 -9.99
CA SER A 76 3.70 -31.44 -8.98
C SER A 76 2.42 -30.61 -8.99
N VAL A 77 1.50 -30.90 -9.92
CA VAL A 77 0.24 -30.18 -10.08
C VAL A 77 -0.91 -31.08 -9.64
N GLY A 78 -1.85 -30.52 -8.88
CA GLY A 78 -3.02 -31.24 -8.39
C GLY A 78 -3.93 -31.78 -9.50
N GLY A 79 -4.83 -32.67 -9.10
CA GLY A 79 -5.92 -33.16 -9.92
C GLY A 79 -5.58 -34.43 -10.69
N ALA A 80 -6.45 -34.80 -11.62
CA ALA A 80 -6.26 -35.94 -12.51
C ALA A 80 -4.95 -35.80 -13.31
N SER A 81 -4.17 -36.88 -13.37
CA SER A 81 -2.88 -36.90 -14.07
C SER A 81 -2.71 -38.19 -14.86
N LYS A 82 -2.30 -38.06 -16.12
CA LYS A 82 -1.92 -39.16 -17.02
C LYS A 82 -0.40 -39.34 -17.13
N LEU A 83 0.35 -38.76 -16.19
CA LEU A 83 1.80 -38.88 -16.14
C LEU A 83 2.21 -40.36 -16.09
N SER A 84 3.07 -40.77 -17.02
CA SER A 84 3.65 -42.12 -17.05
C SER A 84 5.10 -42.09 -17.48
N MET A 85 5.84 -43.13 -17.10
CA MET A 85 7.17 -43.40 -17.64
C MET A 85 7.20 -44.87 -18.06
N THR A 86 7.33 -45.07 -19.36
CA THR A 86 7.16 -46.37 -20.03
C THR A 86 8.47 -46.91 -20.58
N SER A 87 9.48 -46.07 -20.75
CA SER A 87 10.83 -46.49 -21.14
C SER A 87 11.90 -45.74 -20.35
N PHE A 88 12.93 -46.49 -19.92
CA PHE A 88 14.15 -45.95 -19.34
C PHE A 88 15.26 -46.98 -19.53
N ASN A 89 16.11 -46.74 -20.53
CA ASN A 89 17.22 -47.60 -20.90
C ASN A 89 18.53 -46.90 -20.55
N MET A 90 19.44 -47.58 -19.86
CA MET A 90 20.76 -47.08 -19.51
C MET A 90 21.82 -48.08 -19.97
N GLY A 91 22.77 -47.64 -20.80
CA GLY A 91 23.89 -48.50 -21.22
C GLY A 91 23.43 -49.79 -21.93
N GLY A 92 22.27 -49.76 -22.59
CA GLY A 92 21.68 -50.94 -23.26
C GLY A 92 20.84 -51.85 -22.36
N THR A 93 20.72 -51.55 -21.06
CA THR A 93 19.85 -52.28 -20.13
C THR A 93 18.55 -51.51 -19.89
N ASP A 94 17.41 -52.18 -20.05
CA ASP A 94 16.10 -51.61 -19.71
C ASP A 94 15.88 -51.69 -18.20
N HIS A 95 15.56 -50.55 -17.58
CA HIS A 95 15.14 -50.45 -16.20
C HIS A 95 13.63 -50.32 -16.15
N ALA A 96 12.97 -51.34 -15.61
CA ALA A 96 11.52 -51.33 -15.47
C ALA A 96 11.08 -50.32 -14.41
N PHE A 97 9.87 -49.78 -14.55
CA PHE A 97 9.18 -49.10 -13.45
C PHE A 97 8.22 -50.08 -12.80
N SER A 98 8.15 -50.09 -11.47
CA SER A 98 7.34 -51.09 -10.78
C SER A 98 5.85 -50.82 -10.99
N ALA A 99 5.09 -51.84 -11.39
CA ALA A 99 3.64 -51.83 -11.45
C ALA A 99 3.06 -52.45 -10.16
N ALA A 100 2.88 -51.64 -9.11
CA ALA A 100 2.10 -52.00 -7.92
C ALA A 100 1.62 -50.68 -7.27
N GLU A 101 0.35 -50.37 -7.03
CA GLU A 101 -0.88 -51.15 -6.95
C GLU A 101 -2.06 -50.38 -7.61
N THR A 102 -2.97 -51.18 -8.17
CA THR A 102 -4.32 -50.93 -8.70
C THR A 102 -4.95 -49.53 -8.63
N GLY A 103 -5.28 -49.01 -9.81
CA GLY A 103 -6.41 -48.08 -10.02
C GLY A 103 -6.44 -47.36 -11.38
N TYR A 104 -6.25 -48.06 -12.51
CA TYR A 104 -6.40 -47.67 -13.95
C TYR A 104 -6.21 -46.16 -14.30
N ILE A 105 -5.26 -45.71 -15.15
CA ILE A 105 -4.81 -46.19 -16.49
C ILE A 105 -3.31 -45.87 -16.65
N GLY A 106 -2.52 -46.83 -17.18
CA GLY A 106 -1.10 -46.69 -17.51
C GLY A 106 -0.22 -47.60 -16.64
N GLN A 107 0.63 -48.43 -17.27
CA GLN A 107 1.59 -49.26 -16.53
C GLN A 107 2.50 -48.33 -15.70
N ASN A 108 2.82 -48.72 -14.47
CA ASN A 108 3.84 -48.11 -13.60
C ASN A 108 3.44 -46.84 -12.82
N VAL A 109 2.15 -46.57 -12.61
CA VAL A 109 1.67 -45.47 -11.73
C VAL A 109 1.43 -45.98 -10.30
N LEU A 110 2.20 -45.45 -9.32
CA LEU A 110 2.08 -45.77 -7.89
C LEU A 110 0.90 -45.09 -7.18
N SER A 111 0.48 -43.92 -7.69
CA SER A 111 -0.70 -43.19 -7.19
C SER A 111 -1.21 -42.29 -8.29
N VAL A 112 -2.51 -42.42 -8.58
CA VAL A 112 -3.22 -41.61 -9.57
C VAL A 112 -3.62 -40.29 -8.90
N GLY A 113 -3.37 -39.18 -9.59
CA GLY A 113 -3.90 -37.88 -9.17
C GLY A 113 -5.42 -37.90 -9.24
N LYS A 114 -6.10 -37.40 -8.22
CA LYS A 114 -7.56 -37.33 -8.16
C LYS A 114 -7.96 -35.91 -7.84
N ASP A 115 -9.04 -35.47 -8.48
CA ASP A 115 -9.69 -34.22 -8.11
C ASP A 115 -10.38 -34.37 -6.76
N ALA A 116 -10.45 -33.27 -6.02
CA ALA A 116 -11.23 -33.17 -4.81
C ALA A 116 -12.71 -32.99 -5.16
N PHE A 117 -13.56 -33.82 -4.57
CA PHE A 117 -15.01 -33.72 -4.68
C PHE A 117 -15.59 -33.38 -3.31
N PHE A 118 -16.43 -32.35 -3.26
CA PHE A 118 -17.11 -31.89 -2.06
C PHE A 118 -18.47 -31.30 -2.42
N SER A 119 -19.30 -30.98 -1.42
CA SER A 119 -20.58 -30.32 -1.64
C SER A 119 -20.74 -29.10 -0.76
N VAL A 120 -21.27 -28.02 -1.33
CA VAL A 120 -21.69 -26.82 -0.60
C VAL A 120 -23.20 -26.71 -0.72
N ASP A 121 -23.91 -26.74 0.41
CA ASP A 121 -25.38 -26.69 0.44
C ASP A 121 -26.07 -27.70 -0.50
N GLY A 122 -25.47 -28.89 -0.65
CA GLY A 122 -25.97 -29.97 -1.51
C GLY A 122 -25.60 -29.86 -2.99
N LEU A 123 -24.93 -28.78 -3.41
CA LEU A 123 -24.39 -28.65 -4.77
C LEU A 123 -23.02 -29.33 -4.84
N ALA A 124 -22.86 -30.27 -5.78
CA ALA A 124 -21.61 -30.99 -5.99
C ALA A 124 -20.58 -30.07 -6.66
N MET A 125 -19.39 -30.04 -6.09
CA MET A 125 -18.26 -29.22 -6.52
C MET A 125 -17.05 -30.12 -6.78
N GLN A 126 -16.22 -29.70 -7.73
CA GLN A 126 -14.99 -30.39 -8.11
C GLN A 126 -13.85 -29.37 -8.13
N SER A 127 -12.72 -29.72 -7.52
CA SER A 127 -11.51 -28.91 -7.57
C SER A 127 -10.30 -29.78 -7.86
N ASP A 128 -9.42 -29.29 -8.71
CA ASP A 128 -8.16 -29.99 -9.03
C ASP A 128 -7.18 -29.93 -7.85
N THR A 129 -7.44 -29.13 -6.80
CA THR A 129 -6.57 -29.04 -5.62
C THR A 129 -7.37 -29.10 -4.32
N ASN A 130 -6.66 -29.27 -3.20
CA ASN A 130 -7.26 -29.14 -1.88
C ASN A 130 -7.46 -27.68 -1.44
N SER A 131 -7.00 -26.69 -2.21
CA SER A 131 -7.26 -25.27 -1.98
C SER A 131 -8.31 -24.80 -2.98
N ALA A 132 -9.57 -25.06 -2.65
CA ALA A 132 -10.70 -24.83 -3.53
C ALA A 132 -11.19 -23.37 -3.43
N SER A 133 -11.06 -22.60 -4.50
CA SER A 133 -11.48 -21.20 -4.57
C SER A 133 -12.41 -20.93 -5.78
N GLY A 134 -13.10 -19.79 -5.76
CA GLY A 134 -14.00 -19.37 -6.86
C GLY A 134 -15.43 -19.94 -6.81
N PHE A 135 -15.70 -20.85 -5.88
CA PHE A 135 -17.01 -21.48 -5.68
C PHE A 135 -17.98 -20.62 -4.86
N ILE A 136 -17.44 -19.93 -3.86
CA ILE A 136 -18.15 -18.90 -3.09
C ILE A 136 -17.29 -17.64 -3.23
N SER A 137 -17.92 -16.52 -3.61
CA SER A 137 -17.21 -15.27 -3.83
C SER A 137 -16.44 -14.84 -2.57
N GLY A 138 -15.14 -14.59 -2.73
CA GLY A 138 -14.25 -14.17 -1.64
C GLY A 138 -13.89 -15.26 -0.63
N VAL A 139 -14.20 -16.54 -0.89
CA VAL A 139 -13.89 -17.66 0.01
C VAL A 139 -12.95 -18.65 -0.68
N THR A 140 -11.96 -19.10 0.08
CA THR A 140 -11.11 -20.24 -0.26
C THR A 140 -11.32 -21.32 0.79
N LEU A 141 -11.57 -22.55 0.37
CA LEU A 141 -11.78 -23.71 1.21
C LEU A 141 -10.53 -24.60 1.17
N GLU A 142 -9.91 -24.80 2.33
CA GLU A 142 -8.80 -25.74 2.49
C GLU A 142 -9.33 -27.11 2.92
N LEU A 143 -9.20 -28.09 2.04
CA LEU A 143 -9.74 -29.45 2.17
C LEU A 143 -8.69 -30.36 2.81
N HIS A 144 -8.86 -30.70 4.08
CA HIS A 144 -7.88 -31.51 4.81
C HIS A 144 -8.20 -33.00 4.83
N LYS A 145 -9.48 -33.38 4.90
CA LYS A 145 -9.91 -34.78 5.03
C LYS A 145 -11.33 -34.95 4.49
N ALA A 146 -11.59 -36.09 3.86
CA ALA A 146 -12.93 -36.49 3.47
C ALA A 146 -13.81 -36.80 4.69
N SER A 147 -15.03 -36.26 4.68
CA SER A 147 -16.13 -36.59 5.59
C SER A 147 -17.32 -37.02 4.73
N TYR A 148 -17.97 -38.14 5.09
CA TYR A 148 -19.08 -38.71 4.31
C TYR A 148 -20.42 -38.64 5.04
N ASP A 149 -20.38 -38.52 6.37
CA ASP A 149 -21.51 -38.58 7.29
C ASP A 149 -21.64 -37.33 8.17
N GLU A 150 -20.62 -36.46 8.21
CA GLU A 150 -20.66 -35.20 8.94
C GLU A 150 -20.69 -33.99 8.00
N THR A 151 -21.66 -33.10 8.22
CA THR A 151 -21.72 -31.79 7.56
C THR A 151 -20.93 -30.76 8.38
N VAL A 152 -19.96 -30.11 7.73
CA VAL A 152 -19.23 -28.99 8.32
C VAL A 152 -20.02 -27.70 8.10
N ASN A 153 -20.47 -27.08 9.20
CA ASN A 153 -21.16 -25.80 9.15
C ASN A 153 -20.17 -24.64 9.16
N ILE A 154 -20.14 -23.85 8.08
CA ILE A 154 -19.28 -22.66 7.97
C ILE A 154 -20.16 -21.43 8.13
N LYS A 155 -19.78 -20.54 9.06
CA LYS A 155 -20.45 -19.25 9.26
C LYS A 155 -19.50 -18.12 8.88
N LEU A 156 -19.89 -17.32 7.89
CA LEU A 156 -19.19 -16.10 7.54
C LEU A 156 -19.70 -14.95 8.44
N THR A 157 -18.79 -14.31 9.16
CA THR A 157 -19.08 -13.15 10.00
C THR A 157 -18.14 -12.01 9.66
N ARG A 158 -18.61 -10.78 9.80
CA ARG A 158 -17.73 -9.61 9.69
C ARG A 158 -16.85 -9.52 10.94
N ASP A 159 -15.56 -9.29 10.71
CA ASP A 159 -14.59 -9.06 11.79
C ASP A 159 -14.60 -7.58 12.20
N TYR A 160 -15.51 -7.24 13.11
CA TYR A 160 -15.61 -5.88 13.62
C TYR A 160 -14.45 -5.49 14.55
N ASP A 161 -13.74 -6.45 15.14
CA ASP A 161 -12.57 -6.19 15.98
C ASP A 161 -11.37 -5.75 15.14
N ALA A 162 -11.15 -6.39 13.99
CA ALA A 162 -10.13 -5.95 13.03
C ALA A 162 -10.42 -4.54 12.50
N LEU A 163 -11.69 -4.21 12.20
CA LEU A 163 -12.09 -2.87 11.78
C LEU A 163 -11.88 -1.83 12.89
N ALA A 164 -12.29 -2.14 14.12
CA ALA A 164 -12.07 -1.25 15.27
C ALA A 164 -10.58 -0.99 15.51
N THR A 165 -9.73 -1.99 15.30
CA THR A 165 -8.27 -1.86 15.42
C THR A 165 -7.72 -0.90 14.37
N LYS A 166 -8.11 -1.03 13.10
CA LYS A 166 -7.67 -0.10 12.04
C LYS A 166 -8.07 1.35 12.29
N VAL A 167 -9.28 1.57 12.82
CA VAL A 167 -9.74 2.93 13.17
C VAL A 167 -8.97 3.48 14.38
N ASP A 168 -8.71 2.64 15.39
CA ASP A 168 -7.89 3.01 16.56
C ASP A 168 -6.46 3.39 16.16
N ASP A 169 -5.84 2.64 15.23
CA ASP A 169 -4.52 2.96 14.69
C ASP A 169 -4.49 4.32 13.97
N LEU A 170 -5.50 4.61 13.14
CA LEU A 170 -5.64 5.91 12.49
C LEU A 170 -5.77 7.05 13.51
N VAL A 171 -6.57 6.84 14.55
CA VAL A 171 -6.75 7.80 15.65
C VAL A 171 -5.43 8.02 16.39
N ASN A 172 -4.66 6.97 16.64
CA ASN A 172 -3.35 7.06 17.28
C ASN A 172 -2.34 7.84 16.44
N ILE A 173 -2.33 7.66 15.11
CA ILE A 173 -1.49 8.44 14.19
C ILE A 173 -1.85 9.92 14.26
N PHE A 174 -3.14 10.25 14.22
CA PHE A 174 -3.60 11.64 14.37
C PHE A 174 -3.22 12.22 15.74
N ASN A 175 -3.39 11.47 16.82
CA ASN A 175 -3.01 11.91 18.16
C ASN A 175 -1.49 12.14 18.28
N ALA A 176 -0.68 11.31 17.64
CA ALA A 176 0.77 11.51 17.57
C ALA A 176 1.12 12.82 16.85
N LEU A 177 0.45 13.12 15.73
CA LEU A 177 0.59 14.40 15.03
C LEU A 177 0.17 15.58 15.93
N LEU A 178 -0.97 15.46 16.61
CA LEU A 178 -1.47 16.47 17.55
C LEU A 178 -0.45 16.78 18.65
N ARG A 179 0.11 15.75 19.29
CA ARG A 179 1.15 15.90 20.32
C ARG A 179 2.40 16.56 19.74
N ASN A 180 2.89 16.06 18.62
CA ASN A 180 4.10 16.57 17.99
C ASN A 180 3.99 18.06 17.64
N VAL A 181 2.87 18.50 17.03
CA VAL A 181 2.66 19.91 16.70
C VAL A 181 2.50 20.76 17.96
N LYS A 182 1.81 20.27 18.99
CA LYS A 182 1.66 20.99 20.26
C LYS A 182 3.01 21.18 20.95
N GLU A 183 3.80 20.13 21.06
CA GLU A 183 5.13 20.16 21.66
C GLU A 183 6.07 21.08 20.86
N SER A 184 6.09 20.93 19.53
CA SER A 184 6.95 21.73 18.65
C SER A 184 6.59 23.21 18.68
N THR A 185 5.32 23.56 18.86
CA THR A 185 4.86 24.97 18.88
C THR A 185 4.73 25.55 20.28
N ALA A 186 5.08 24.80 21.33
CA ALA A 186 4.99 25.28 22.71
C ALA A 186 5.97 26.42 22.97
N TYR A 187 5.52 27.48 23.64
CA TYR A 187 6.39 28.62 24.01
C TYR A 187 7.43 28.26 25.08
N GLY A 188 7.22 27.16 25.82
CA GLY A 188 7.97 26.85 27.03
C GLY A 188 7.54 27.76 28.19
N ASP A 189 7.69 27.25 29.40
CA ASP A 189 7.37 27.94 30.65
C ASP A 189 8.38 27.43 31.69
N SER A 190 9.37 28.27 32.00
CA SER A 190 10.45 27.94 32.93
C SER A 190 9.96 27.74 34.36
N GLU A 191 8.86 28.37 34.76
CA GLU A 191 8.28 28.19 36.09
C GLU A 191 7.55 26.85 36.21
N LYS A 192 7.00 26.34 35.11
CA LYS A 192 6.36 25.02 35.03
C LYS A 192 7.28 23.91 34.53
N GLY A 193 8.57 24.19 34.33
CA GLY A 193 9.56 23.22 33.86
C GLY A 193 9.31 22.71 32.44
N THR A 194 8.61 23.45 31.59
CA THR A 194 8.32 23.04 30.20
C THR A 194 9.28 23.68 29.22
N THR A 195 9.79 22.89 28.29
CA THR A 195 10.76 23.32 27.28
C THR A 195 10.08 24.04 26.12
N ARG A 196 10.75 25.09 25.61
CA ARG A 196 10.33 25.78 24.39
C ARG A 196 10.54 24.86 23.18
N GLY A 197 9.50 24.72 22.35
CA GLY A 197 9.55 23.93 21.12
C GLY A 197 10.33 24.63 20.00
N THR A 198 10.78 23.86 19.00
CA THR A 198 11.55 24.35 17.85
C THR A 198 10.76 25.33 16.97
N LEU A 199 9.44 25.15 16.89
CA LEU A 199 8.49 25.99 16.17
C LEU A 199 7.68 26.87 17.13
N ALA A 200 8.23 27.22 18.30
CA ALA A 200 7.53 27.97 19.34
C ALA A 200 6.85 29.23 18.80
N GLY A 201 5.53 29.27 18.92
CA GLY A 201 4.70 30.38 18.43
C GLY A 201 4.41 30.39 16.93
N ASP A 202 4.79 29.34 16.19
CA ASP A 202 4.41 29.20 14.79
C ASP A 202 2.90 28.92 14.67
N MET A 203 2.18 29.92 14.18
CA MET A 203 0.73 29.86 13.98
C MET A 203 0.33 29.03 12.76
N THR A 204 1.24 28.86 11.78
CA THR A 204 0.99 28.08 10.56
C THR A 204 0.91 26.59 10.90
N ALA A 205 1.84 26.07 11.70
CA ALA A 205 1.81 24.67 12.13
C ALA A 205 0.52 24.32 12.89
N ARG A 206 0.06 25.23 13.76
CA ARG A 206 -1.22 25.09 14.47
C ARG A 206 -2.43 25.15 13.53
N ALA A 207 -2.43 26.08 12.58
CA ALA A 207 -3.51 26.19 11.60
C ALA A 207 -3.61 24.93 10.72
N VAL A 208 -2.49 24.35 10.31
CA VAL A 208 -2.46 23.07 9.57
C VAL A 208 -3.06 21.94 10.39
N LEU A 209 -2.67 21.82 11.66
CA LEU A 209 -3.25 20.82 12.58
C LEU A 209 -4.77 21.02 12.75
N ASP A 210 -5.24 22.26 12.87
CA ASP A 210 -6.66 22.56 13.00
C ASP A 210 -7.45 22.20 11.73
N GLN A 211 -6.85 22.37 10.54
CA GLN A 211 -7.43 21.92 9.28
C GLN A 211 -7.56 20.39 9.24
N VAL A 212 -6.50 19.65 9.59
CA VAL A 212 -6.56 18.17 9.63
C VAL A 212 -7.59 17.70 10.65
N ARG A 213 -7.63 18.35 11.81
CA ARG A 213 -8.61 18.05 12.86
C ARG A 213 -10.05 18.35 12.42
N SER A 214 -10.27 19.30 11.52
CA SER A 214 -11.61 19.65 11.04
C SER A 214 -12.29 18.49 10.31
N VAL A 215 -11.50 17.61 9.69
CA VAL A 215 -11.98 16.42 8.97
C VAL A 215 -12.68 15.45 9.93
N PHE A 216 -12.17 15.28 11.16
CA PHE A 216 -12.81 14.48 12.22
C PHE A 216 -14.07 15.11 12.82
N LYS A 217 -14.42 16.33 12.41
CA LYS A 217 -15.65 17.03 12.82
C LYS A 217 -16.70 17.06 11.72
N MET A 218 -16.45 16.41 10.59
CA MET A 218 -17.46 16.30 9.54
C MET A 218 -18.70 15.57 10.06
N SER A 219 -19.85 15.93 9.49
CA SER A 219 -21.09 15.20 9.67
C SER A 219 -21.39 14.48 8.37
N VAL A 220 -21.77 13.21 8.48
CA VAL A 220 -22.18 12.38 7.35
C VAL A 220 -23.66 12.14 7.52
N ASN A 221 -24.48 12.86 6.75
CA ASN A 221 -25.93 12.78 6.88
C ASN A 221 -26.54 12.35 5.55
N ALA A 222 -26.97 11.08 5.48
CA ALA A 222 -27.45 10.48 4.24
C ALA A 222 -28.91 10.83 3.89
N THR A 223 -29.74 11.17 4.89
CA THR A 223 -31.20 11.27 4.71
C THR A 223 -31.87 12.33 5.59
N GLY A 224 -31.10 13.15 6.29
CA GLY A 224 -31.61 14.15 7.25
C GLY A 224 -31.95 13.57 8.63
N ALA A 225 -32.11 12.24 8.76
CA ALA A 225 -32.47 11.54 10.01
C ALA A 225 -31.60 10.28 10.26
N SER A 226 -30.28 10.41 10.11
CA SER A 226 -29.35 9.31 10.42
C SER A 226 -29.16 9.16 11.94
N GLU A 227 -29.23 7.91 12.44
CA GLU A 227 -28.82 7.60 13.82
C GLU A 227 -27.35 7.94 14.02
N TYR A 228 -26.52 7.67 13.01
CA TYR A 228 -25.08 7.91 12.99
C TYR A 228 -24.75 9.07 12.04
N ASP A 229 -24.78 10.30 12.54
CA ASP A 229 -24.50 11.53 11.76
C ASP A 229 -23.20 12.24 12.16
N THR A 230 -22.55 11.79 13.24
CA THR A 230 -21.27 12.32 13.72
C THR A 230 -20.36 11.21 14.23
N PHE A 231 -19.05 11.46 14.17
CA PHE A 231 -18.02 10.57 14.71
C PHE A 231 -18.24 10.21 16.19
N SER A 232 -18.81 11.13 16.99
CA SER A 232 -19.10 10.88 18.40
C SER A 232 -20.16 9.80 18.62
N LYS A 233 -21.17 9.72 17.75
CA LYS A 233 -22.24 8.71 17.83
C LYS A 233 -21.76 7.32 17.44
N ILE A 234 -20.71 7.22 16.60
CA ILE A 234 -20.03 5.95 16.30
C ILE A 234 -18.89 5.64 17.27
N GLY A 235 -18.77 6.37 18.39
CA GLY A 235 -17.84 6.04 19.47
C GLY A 235 -16.50 6.78 19.44
N LEU A 236 -16.26 7.73 18.54
CA LEU A 236 -15.05 8.55 18.58
C LEU A 236 -15.23 9.76 19.51
N ALA A 237 -14.73 9.64 20.74
CA ALA A 237 -14.77 10.70 21.73
C ALA A 237 -13.58 11.65 21.58
N THR A 238 -13.77 12.92 21.96
CA THR A 238 -12.68 13.89 22.10
C THR A 238 -12.38 14.09 23.58
N ASP A 239 -11.12 13.93 23.98
CA ASP A 239 -10.65 14.35 25.29
C ASP A 239 -10.62 15.88 25.34
N ILE A 240 -11.35 16.47 26.28
CA ILE A 240 -11.52 17.92 26.36
C ILE A 240 -10.25 18.60 26.92
N ALA A 241 -9.46 17.89 27.73
CA ALA A 241 -8.24 18.42 28.32
C ALA A 241 -7.07 18.38 27.31
N THR A 242 -6.89 17.27 26.61
CA THR A 242 -5.77 17.08 25.68
C THR A 242 -6.13 17.40 24.23
N GLY A 243 -7.42 17.38 23.87
CA GLY A 243 -7.89 17.51 22.49
C GLY A 243 -7.67 16.26 21.64
N GLU A 244 -7.17 15.17 22.23
CA GLU A 244 -6.97 13.89 21.55
C GLU A 244 -8.29 13.18 21.29
N TYR A 245 -8.30 12.30 20.30
CA TYR A 245 -9.44 11.42 20.06
C TYR A 245 -9.23 10.05 20.71
N LYS A 246 -10.32 9.43 21.16
CA LYS A 246 -10.32 8.08 21.69
C LYS A 246 -11.48 7.29 21.10
N LEU A 247 -11.21 6.10 20.59
CA LEU A 247 -12.24 5.20 20.11
C LEU A 247 -12.82 4.37 21.27
N ASP A 248 -14.12 4.49 21.48
CA ASP A 248 -14.90 3.52 22.24
C ASP A 248 -15.20 2.32 21.33
N LYS A 249 -14.34 1.29 21.40
CA LYS A 249 -14.45 0.09 20.58
C LYS A 249 -15.78 -0.65 20.77
N ALA A 250 -16.42 -0.55 21.94
CA ALA A 250 -17.70 -1.20 22.17
C ALA A 250 -18.81 -0.50 21.39
N LYS A 251 -18.91 0.83 21.53
CA LYS A 251 -19.89 1.64 20.76
C LYS A 251 -19.66 1.58 19.26
N PHE A 252 -18.41 1.58 18.83
CA PHE A 252 -18.08 1.46 17.41
C PHE A 252 -18.57 0.13 16.82
N LYS A 253 -18.37 -0.98 17.55
CA LYS A 253 -18.88 -2.30 17.13
C LYS A 253 -20.39 -2.39 17.17
N GLU A 254 -21.03 -1.76 18.15
CA GLU A 254 -22.50 -1.64 18.20
C GLU A 254 -23.03 -0.89 16.98
N ALA A 255 -22.43 0.26 16.63
CA ALA A 255 -22.78 1.04 15.45
C ALA A 255 -22.60 0.23 14.15
N LEU A 256 -21.49 -0.50 14.00
CA LEU A 256 -21.23 -1.38 12.85
C LEU A 256 -22.23 -2.55 12.73
N THR A 257 -22.81 -2.98 13.86
CA THR A 257 -23.85 -4.01 13.90
C THR A 257 -25.21 -3.42 13.54
N GLY A 258 -25.51 -2.20 13.97
CA GLY A 258 -26.75 -1.49 13.65
C GLY A 258 -26.83 -1.06 12.19
N SER A 259 -25.80 -0.38 11.68
CA SER A 259 -25.73 0.05 10.28
C SER A 259 -24.29 0.07 9.78
N PHE A 260 -23.84 -1.06 9.22
CA PHE A 260 -22.50 -1.16 8.64
C PHE A 260 -22.27 -0.08 7.59
N ASP A 261 -23.27 0.17 6.73
CA ASP A 261 -23.05 1.01 5.57
C ASP A 261 -22.96 2.50 5.89
N GLU A 262 -23.76 2.97 6.85
CA GLU A 262 -23.67 4.34 7.37
C GLU A 262 -22.35 4.57 8.09
N VAL A 263 -21.93 3.64 8.96
CA VAL A 263 -20.66 3.78 9.69
C VAL A 263 -19.48 3.80 8.72
N MET A 264 -19.46 2.92 7.72
CA MET A 264 -18.37 2.90 6.74
C MET A 264 -18.30 4.18 5.89
N SER A 265 -19.43 4.87 5.66
CA SER A 265 -19.46 6.14 4.92
C SER A 265 -18.70 7.27 5.64
N PHE A 266 -18.45 7.14 6.95
CA PHE A 266 -17.55 8.07 7.66
C PHE A 266 -16.09 7.91 7.28
N PHE A 267 -15.65 6.73 6.84
CA PHE A 267 -14.22 6.42 6.69
C PHE A 267 -13.80 6.35 5.23
N ILE A 268 -14.64 5.80 4.37
CA ILE A 268 -14.32 5.53 2.96
C ILE A 268 -15.35 6.17 2.04
N THR A 269 -14.93 6.43 0.80
CA THR A 269 -15.84 6.95 -0.22
C THR A 269 -16.98 5.98 -0.48
N ARG A 270 -18.21 6.48 -0.43
CA ARG A 270 -19.42 5.73 -0.74
C ARG A 270 -20.43 6.58 -1.50
N GLY A 271 -21.08 5.92 -2.45
CA GLY A 271 -22.25 6.44 -3.13
C GLY A 271 -23.35 5.39 -3.12
N TYR A 272 -24.54 5.76 -2.65
CA TYR A 272 -25.71 4.88 -2.62
C TYR A 272 -26.89 5.59 -3.26
N SER A 273 -27.68 4.85 -4.03
CA SER A 273 -28.95 5.31 -4.56
C SER A 273 -30.09 4.45 -4.06
N ASP A 274 -31.23 5.07 -3.79
CA ASP A 274 -32.51 4.36 -3.60
C ASP A 274 -33.02 3.69 -4.88
N ASN A 275 -32.43 4.01 -6.04
CA ASN A 275 -32.72 3.42 -7.33
C ASN A 275 -31.58 2.48 -7.76
N PRO A 276 -31.81 1.16 -7.89
CA PRO A 276 -30.74 0.20 -8.21
C PRO A 276 -30.15 0.36 -9.61
N ASN A 277 -30.83 1.09 -10.51
CA ASN A 277 -30.29 1.40 -11.84
C ASN A 277 -29.30 2.58 -11.80
N ILE A 278 -29.22 3.31 -10.67
CA ILE A 278 -28.31 4.43 -10.49
C ILE A 278 -27.17 4.01 -9.55
N VAL A 279 -25.97 3.92 -10.11
CA VAL A 279 -24.79 3.43 -9.38
C VAL A 279 -23.67 4.46 -9.50
N LEU A 280 -22.93 4.65 -8.39
CA LEU A 280 -21.74 5.50 -8.40
C LEU A 280 -20.71 4.96 -9.40
N GLY A 281 -20.29 5.81 -10.34
CA GLY A 281 -19.17 5.57 -11.24
C GLY A 281 -17.90 6.23 -10.69
N ALA A 282 -17.67 7.49 -11.06
CA ALA A 282 -16.50 8.27 -10.68
C ALA A 282 -16.89 9.56 -9.94
N TYR A 283 -15.92 10.19 -9.30
CA TYR A 283 -16.07 11.47 -8.62
C TYR A 283 -14.78 12.28 -8.77
N GLY A 284 -14.90 13.61 -8.70
CA GLY A 284 -13.76 14.54 -8.77
C GLY A 284 -13.56 15.28 -7.45
N ASP A 285 -12.51 16.08 -7.34
CA ASP A 285 -12.16 16.79 -6.09
C ASP A 285 -13.20 17.81 -5.65
N ASP A 286 -13.94 18.36 -6.60
CA ASP A 286 -15.02 19.33 -6.39
C ASP A 286 -16.37 18.67 -6.09
N THR A 287 -16.45 17.33 -6.16
CA THR A 287 -17.67 16.61 -5.79
C THR A 287 -17.87 16.74 -4.30
N ALA A 288 -18.92 17.46 -3.92
CA ALA A 288 -19.24 17.71 -2.53
C ALA A 288 -19.95 16.51 -1.90
N ASP A 289 -19.76 16.31 -0.60
CA ASP A 289 -20.54 15.36 0.16
C ASP A 289 -21.99 15.85 0.31
N GLY A 290 -22.93 14.91 0.35
CA GLY A 290 -24.33 15.18 0.63
C GLY A 290 -25.31 14.22 -0.02
N THR A 291 -26.58 14.51 0.21
CA THR A 291 -27.70 13.85 -0.48
C THR A 291 -28.13 14.69 -1.65
N TYR A 292 -28.37 14.03 -2.76
CA TYR A 292 -28.76 14.59 -4.03
C TYR A 292 -30.12 14.03 -4.43
N GLU A 293 -30.92 14.87 -5.05
CA GLU A 293 -32.11 14.46 -5.80
C GLU A 293 -31.75 14.51 -7.29
N MET A 294 -32.10 13.44 -8.00
CA MET A 294 -31.82 13.24 -9.40
C MET A 294 -33.10 12.96 -10.16
N ASN A 295 -33.28 13.66 -11.29
CA ASN A 295 -34.42 13.46 -12.17
C ASN A 295 -33.94 13.32 -13.62
N GLU A 296 -34.44 12.31 -14.34
CA GLU A 296 -34.22 12.20 -15.78
C GLU A 296 -35.05 13.29 -16.48
N THR A 297 -34.40 14.17 -17.25
CA THR A 297 -35.09 15.25 -17.97
C THR A 297 -35.50 14.83 -19.37
N ASP A 298 -34.67 14.00 -20.01
CA ASP A 298 -34.90 13.40 -21.32
C ASP A 298 -34.01 12.17 -21.49
N ALA A 299 -34.08 11.54 -22.67
CA ALA A 299 -33.32 10.32 -22.97
C ALA A 299 -31.79 10.52 -23.01
N GLU A 300 -31.27 11.74 -22.93
CA GLU A 300 -29.83 12.04 -22.93
C GLU A 300 -29.35 12.73 -21.65
N HIS A 301 -30.24 13.31 -20.84
CA HIS A 301 -29.85 14.16 -19.70
C HIS A 301 -30.55 13.82 -18.39
N TYR A 302 -29.82 14.07 -17.31
CA TYR A 302 -30.36 14.17 -15.96
C TYR A 302 -30.16 15.59 -15.43
N GLN A 303 -30.98 15.97 -14.47
CA GLN A 303 -30.71 17.09 -13.59
C GLN A 303 -30.47 16.60 -12.17
N ILE A 304 -29.58 17.27 -11.45
CA ILE A 304 -29.24 16.95 -10.06
C ILE A 304 -29.26 18.21 -9.19
N ARG A 305 -29.72 18.09 -7.95
CA ARG A 305 -29.58 19.13 -6.92
C ARG A 305 -29.21 18.51 -5.59
N ARG A 306 -28.42 19.21 -4.78
CA ARG A 306 -28.10 18.74 -3.42
C ARG A 306 -29.23 19.10 -2.47
N THR A 307 -29.83 18.12 -1.81
CA THR A 307 -30.92 18.30 -0.82
C THR A 307 -30.38 18.40 0.61
N VAL A 308 -29.23 17.79 0.91
CA VAL A 308 -28.58 17.87 2.23
C VAL A 308 -27.08 18.08 2.07
N PRO A 309 -26.51 19.20 2.55
CA PRO A 309 -27.22 20.44 2.90
C PRO A 309 -27.86 21.07 1.64
N ALA A 310 -29.09 21.59 1.79
CA ALA A 310 -29.93 22.01 0.68
C ALA A 310 -29.27 23.13 -0.16
N VAL A 311 -29.24 22.92 -1.47
CA VAL A 311 -28.92 23.89 -2.51
C VAL A 311 -30.09 23.89 -3.48
N GLY A 312 -30.71 25.05 -3.70
CA GLY A 312 -31.98 25.14 -4.42
C GLY A 312 -31.88 24.93 -5.94
N ASP A 313 -30.67 25.08 -6.49
CA ASP A 313 -30.45 25.08 -7.94
C ASP A 313 -30.31 23.66 -8.50
N TRP A 314 -30.94 23.44 -9.65
CA TRP A 314 -30.75 22.25 -10.47
C TRP A 314 -29.56 22.43 -11.42
N PHE A 315 -28.74 21.39 -11.54
CA PHE A 315 -27.60 21.33 -12.45
C PHE A 315 -27.84 20.21 -13.47
N ALA A 316 -27.72 20.52 -14.75
CA ALA A 316 -27.83 19.53 -15.81
C ALA A 316 -26.56 18.67 -15.91
N SER A 317 -26.72 17.40 -16.27
CA SER A 317 -25.63 16.55 -16.71
C SER A 317 -25.14 16.96 -18.10
N GLU A 318 -23.96 16.48 -18.45
CA GLU A 318 -23.56 16.34 -19.85
C GLU A 318 -24.45 15.30 -20.56
N PRO A 319 -24.48 15.30 -21.91
CA PRO A 319 -25.16 14.26 -22.68
C PRO A 319 -24.65 12.87 -22.31
N ARG A 320 -25.57 11.92 -22.11
CA ARG A 320 -25.26 10.54 -21.70
C ARG A 320 -24.32 9.87 -22.70
N MET A 321 -23.32 9.16 -22.18
CA MET A 321 -22.41 8.32 -22.96
C MET A 321 -22.63 6.85 -22.59
N GLY A 322 -23.39 6.11 -23.41
CA GLY A 322 -23.86 4.77 -23.05
C GLY A 322 -24.88 4.85 -21.91
N ASP A 323 -24.57 4.22 -20.78
CA ASP A 323 -25.37 4.32 -19.55
C ASP A 323 -24.76 5.31 -18.53
N VAL A 324 -23.77 6.12 -18.92
CA VAL A 324 -23.06 7.00 -17.98
C VAL A 324 -23.46 8.46 -18.16
N VAL A 325 -23.82 9.11 -17.06
CA VAL A 325 -24.07 10.57 -16.98
C VAL A 325 -23.00 11.21 -16.10
N THR A 326 -22.58 12.42 -16.46
CA THR A 326 -21.53 13.15 -15.73
C THR A 326 -21.97 14.59 -15.48
N PHE A 327 -21.66 15.13 -14.31
CA PHE A 327 -21.99 16.50 -13.92
C PHE A 327 -20.71 17.33 -13.85
N LYS A 328 -20.68 18.48 -14.55
CA LYS A 328 -19.52 19.39 -14.55
C LYS A 328 -19.67 20.58 -13.61
N ASN A 329 -20.88 20.86 -13.13
CA ASN A 329 -21.21 22.09 -12.42
C ASN A 329 -21.90 21.82 -11.08
N GLY A 330 -21.84 22.81 -10.21
CA GLY A 330 -22.52 22.78 -8.91
C GLY A 330 -21.88 21.79 -7.93
N PRO A 331 -22.59 21.44 -6.84
CA PRO A 331 -22.07 20.55 -5.81
C PRO A 331 -21.80 19.11 -6.30
N ALA A 332 -22.28 18.74 -7.48
CA ALA A 332 -22.03 17.45 -8.11
C ALA A 332 -20.90 17.49 -9.15
N ALA A 333 -20.15 18.58 -9.26
CA ALA A 333 -19.07 18.70 -10.23
C ALA A 333 -18.05 17.55 -10.09
N GLY A 334 -17.75 16.88 -11.20
CA GLY A 334 -16.88 15.70 -11.26
C GLY A 334 -17.58 14.37 -10.96
N LEU A 335 -18.84 14.37 -10.53
CA LEU A 335 -19.61 13.16 -10.27
C LEU A 335 -20.04 12.52 -11.58
N SER A 336 -19.79 11.22 -11.70
CA SER A 336 -20.22 10.37 -12.80
C SER A 336 -20.96 9.16 -12.26
N LEU A 337 -22.13 8.88 -12.83
CA LEU A 337 -23.03 7.83 -12.38
C LEU A 337 -23.42 6.96 -13.57
N THR A 338 -23.51 5.66 -13.35
CA THR A 338 -24.26 4.79 -14.25
C THR A 338 -25.74 5.04 -14.01
N ALA A 339 -26.46 5.53 -15.01
CA ALA A 339 -27.89 5.80 -15.02
C ALA A 339 -28.44 5.57 -16.45
N PRO A 340 -28.96 4.36 -16.75
CA PRO A 340 -29.51 4.01 -18.06
C PRO A 340 -30.68 4.91 -18.48
N ALA A 341 -30.98 4.92 -19.79
CA ALA A 341 -32.15 5.58 -20.35
C ALA A 341 -33.45 5.01 -19.78
N GLY A 342 -34.36 5.87 -19.32
CA GLY A 342 -35.57 5.44 -18.61
C GLY A 342 -35.26 4.89 -17.21
N GLY A 343 -34.07 5.17 -16.67
CA GLY A 343 -33.65 4.78 -15.33
C GLY A 343 -34.48 5.43 -14.23
N GLY A 344 -35.19 6.51 -14.53
CA GLY A 344 -36.11 7.18 -13.61
C GLY A 344 -35.42 8.11 -12.61
N ASN A 345 -36.16 8.55 -11.61
CA ASN A 345 -35.66 9.49 -10.59
C ASN A 345 -35.02 8.73 -9.43
N ALA A 346 -34.18 9.41 -8.65
CA ALA A 346 -33.55 8.84 -7.47
C ALA A 346 -33.14 9.87 -6.44
N SER A 347 -33.05 9.44 -5.19
CA SER A 347 -32.17 10.05 -4.20
C SER A 347 -30.81 9.36 -4.24
N PHE A 348 -29.76 10.14 -4.40
CA PHE A 348 -28.38 9.67 -4.42
C PHE A 348 -27.59 10.30 -3.28
N PHE A 349 -27.06 9.48 -2.39
CA PHE A 349 -26.15 9.92 -1.34
C PHE A 349 -24.71 9.73 -1.77
N PHE A 350 -23.87 10.73 -1.53
CA PHE A 350 -22.42 10.66 -1.72
C PHE A 350 -21.70 11.16 -0.48
N SER A 351 -20.68 10.42 -0.03
CA SER A 351 -19.67 10.93 0.88
C SER A 351 -18.31 10.40 0.50
N ARG A 352 -17.32 11.29 0.51
CA ARG A 352 -15.91 10.92 0.35
C ARG A 352 -15.32 10.24 1.58
N GLY A 353 -15.95 10.42 2.74
CA GLY A 353 -15.46 9.92 4.02
C GLY A 353 -14.12 10.52 4.45
N LEU A 354 -13.68 10.16 5.65
CA LEU A 354 -12.46 10.65 6.29
C LEU A 354 -11.22 10.43 5.42
N ALA A 355 -11.07 9.25 4.81
CA ALA A 355 -9.89 8.91 4.04
C ALA A 355 -9.71 9.86 2.84
N GLY A 356 -10.73 10.04 2.00
CA GLY A 356 -10.59 10.89 0.83
C GLY A 356 -10.54 12.38 1.19
N HIS A 357 -11.20 12.83 2.28
CA HIS A 357 -11.02 14.22 2.75
C HIS A 357 -9.62 14.48 3.29
N LEU A 358 -9.04 13.52 4.03
CA LEU A 358 -7.65 13.61 4.49
C LEU A 358 -6.68 13.58 3.31
N GLU A 359 -6.90 12.73 2.32
CA GLU A 359 -6.07 12.64 1.12
C GLU A 359 -6.02 13.98 0.37
N LEU A 360 -7.18 14.57 0.04
CA LEU A 360 -7.25 15.89 -0.60
C LEU A 360 -6.58 16.99 0.22
N LEU A 361 -6.79 16.97 1.54
CA LEU A 361 -6.21 17.99 2.41
C LEU A 361 -4.69 17.84 2.50
N ILE A 362 -4.18 16.63 2.65
CA ILE A 362 -2.74 16.35 2.72
C ILE A 362 -2.10 16.73 1.39
N ASP A 363 -2.70 16.39 0.25
CA ASP A 363 -2.20 16.75 -1.08
C ASP A 363 -2.08 18.28 -1.23
N LYS A 364 -3.16 19.02 -0.91
CA LYS A 364 -3.16 20.49 -0.93
C LYS A 364 -2.15 21.13 0.03
N LEU A 365 -1.93 20.53 1.20
CA LEU A 365 -0.98 21.03 2.19
C LEU A 365 0.48 20.78 1.80
N THR A 366 0.73 19.63 1.15
CA THR A 366 2.06 19.12 0.80
C THR A 366 2.46 19.40 -0.64
N ASP A 367 1.57 20.01 -1.44
CA ASP A 367 1.87 20.43 -2.80
C ASP A 367 3.18 21.24 -2.85
N THR A 368 4.04 20.86 -3.79
CA THR A 368 5.42 21.36 -3.85
C THR A 368 5.52 22.83 -4.27
N GLN A 369 4.48 23.38 -4.89
CA GLN A 369 4.48 24.74 -5.43
C GLN A 369 3.67 25.69 -4.57
N GLU A 370 2.42 25.32 -4.31
CA GLU A 370 1.37 26.16 -3.71
C GLU A 370 1.01 25.70 -2.30
N GLY A 371 1.45 24.50 -1.89
CA GLY A 371 1.17 23.97 -0.56
C GLY A 371 1.69 24.86 0.56
N VAL A 372 0.88 25.03 1.61
CA VAL A 372 1.20 25.92 2.75
C VAL A 372 2.53 25.55 3.40
N ILE A 373 2.84 24.24 3.48
CA ILE A 373 4.11 23.75 4.05
C ILE A 373 5.28 24.17 3.15
N SER A 374 5.16 23.97 1.85
CA SER A 374 6.17 24.35 0.85
C SER A 374 6.41 25.86 0.84
N LEU A 375 5.35 26.67 0.90
CA LEU A 375 5.46 28.13 0.98
C LEU A 375 6.14 28.59 2.26
N ARG A 376 5.84 27.95 3.40
CA ARG A 376 6.51 28.23 4.68
C ARG A 376 7.99 27.89 4.62
N GLN A 377 8.36 26.74 4.05
CA GLN A 377 9.76 26.34 3.86
C GLN A 377 10.51 27.32 2.94
N LYS A 378 9.91 27.75 1.83
CA LYS A 378 10.47 28.77 0.94
C LYS A 378 10.73 30.08 1.69
N SER A 379 9.76 30.55 2.48
CA SER A 379 9.91 31.76 3.31
C SER A 379 11.06 31.65 4.32
N TRP A 380 11.21 30.49 4.98
CA TRP A 380 12.30 30.25 5.92
C TRP A 380 13.66 30.19 5.23
N THR A 381 13.72 29.61 4.03
CA THR A 381 14.94 29.56 3.22
C THR A 381 15.37 30.97 2.83
N SER A 382 14.45 31.81 2.33
CA SER A 382 14.78 33.20 2.00
C SER A 382 15.18 34.03 3.22
N ALA A 383 14.57 33.78 4.39
CA ALA A 383 14.98 34.45 5.63
C ALA A 383 16.40 34.05 6.04
N LYS A 384 16.76 32.78 5.89
CA LYS A 384 18.12 32.28 6.10
C LYS A 384 19.11 32.96 5.15
N ASP A 385 18.80 32.99 3.86
CA ASP A 385 19.68 33.60 2.85
C ASP A 385 19.95 35.08 3.16
N SER A 386 18.90 35.83 3.56
CA SER A 386 19.06 37.23 3.97
C SER A 386 19.91 37.40 5.25
N CYS A 387 19.82 36.45 6.18
CA CYS A 387 20.68 36.43 7.37
C CYS A 387 22.13 36.15 6.98
N ASP A 388 22.38 35.19 6.09
CA ASP A 388 23.73 34.84 5.62
C ASP A 388 24.38 36.03 4.88
N ASP A 389 23.64 36.74 4.04
CA ASP A 389 24.12 37.97 3.37
C ASP A 389 24.50 39.08 4.36
N ARG A 390 23.71 39.23 5.44
CA ARG A 390 23.99 40.22 6.49
C ARG A 390 25.24 39.85 7.29
N ILE A 391 25.41 38.56 7.59
CA ILE A 391 26.61 38.05 8.27
C ILE A 391 27.84 38.36 7.41
N ALA A 392 27.82 38.00 6.12
CA ALA A 392 28.92 38.26 5.20
C ALA A 392 29.27 39.76 5.12
N THR A 393 28.27 40.64 5.07
CA THR A 393 28.46 42.10 5.07
C THR A 393 29.12 42.59 6.38
N LEU A 394 28.71 42.05 7.54
CA LEU A 394 29.29 42.42 8.83
C LEU A 394 30.73 41.93 9.00
N GLU A 395 31.04 40.74 8.49
CA GLU A 395 32.40 40.21 8.47
C GLU A 395 33.32 41.11 7.63
N GLN A 396 32.90 41.50 6.42
CA GLN A 396 33.65 42.42 5.57
C GLN A 396 33.90 43.79 6.22
N ARG A 397 32.89 44.34 6.93
CA ARG A 397 33.02 45.61 7.66
C ARG A 397 34.00 45.49 8.83
N THR A 398 33.91 44.41 9.60
CA THR A 398 34.81 44.12 10.72
C THR A 398 36.25 44.03 10.23
N GLU A 399 36.48 43.34 9.10
CA GLU A 399 37.82 43.22 8.52
C GLU A 399 38.35 44.55 7.99
N SER A 400 37.51 45.33 7.31
CA SER A 400 37.88 46.68 6.85
C SER A 400 38.25 47.61 8.01
N TYR A 401 37.48 47.53 9.10
CA TYR A 401 37.76 48.28 10.33
C TYR A 401 39.10 47.87 10.95
N ARG A 402 39.35 46.56 11.04
CA ARG A 402 40.63 45.99 11.51
C ARG A 402 41.80 46.50 10.67
N LEU A 403 41.70 46.45 9.34
CA LEU A 403 42.74 46.95 8.43
C LEU A 403 42.99 48.46 8.59
N ARG A 404 41.94 49.26 8.78
CA ARG A 404 42.08 50.69 9.04
C ARG A 404 42.82 50.95 10.35
N LEU A 405 42.43 50.28 11.44
CA LEU A 405 43.12 50.40 12.72
C LEU A 405 44.60 50.02 12.59
N VAL A 406 44.92 48.91 11.91
CA VAL A 406 46.31 48.51 11.66
C VAL A 406 47.09 49.61 10.92
N LYS A 407 46.50 50.25 9.90
CA LYS A 407 47.13 51.38 9.20
C LYS A 407 47.31 52.61 10.11
N GLU A 408 46.31 52.95 10.92
CA GLU A 408 46.39 54.08 11.87
C GLU A 408 47.48 53.83 12.93
N PHE A 409 47.59 52.62 13.47
CA PHE A 409 48.65 52.23 14.40
C PHE A 409 50.04 52.33 13.76
N ALA A 410 50.23 51.81 12.55
CA ALA A 410 51.49 51.92 11.82
C ALA A 410 51.86 53.39 11.52
N ALA A 411 50.89 54.24 11.21
CA ALA A 411 51.12 55.66 10.98
C ALA A 411 51.51 56.39 12.28
N MET A 412 50.83 56.09 13.40
CA MET A 412 51.19 56.62 14.71
C MET A 412 52.59 56.20 15.13
N GLU A 413 52.98 54.95 14.91
CA GLU A 413 54.33 54.45 15.21
C GLU A 413 55.40 55.22 14.42
N ASN A 414 55.15 55.45 13.12
CA ASN A 414 56.04 56.27 12.30
C ASN A 414 56.11 57.73 12.78
N ALA A 415 54.98 58.33 13.15
CA ALA A 415 54.93 59.70 13.67
C ALA A 415 55.67 59.82 15.02
N LEU A 416 55.53 58.84 15.90
CA LEU A 416 56.26 58.76 17.17
C LEU A 416 57.77 58.61 16.94
N ASN A 417 58.19 57.76 16.01
CA ASN A 417 59.60 57.61 15.64
C ASN A 417 60.18 58.91 15.07
N GLN A 418 59.42 59.63 14.23
CA GLN A 418 59.81 60.94 13.72
C GLN A 418 59.90 61.98 14.84
N MET A 419 58.91 62.03 15.74
CA MET A 419 58.93 62.94 16.89
C MET A 419 60.10 62.65 17.84
N GLN A 420 60.40 61.38 18.13
CA GLN A 420 61.58 61.00 18.92
C GLN A 420 62.87 61.42 18.22
N THR A 421 62.97 61.22 16.90
CA THR A 421 64.13 61.67 16.12
C THR A 421 64.27 63.19 16.15
N GLN A 422 63.16 63.92 16.01
CA GLN A 422 63.13 65.37 16.03
C GLN A 422 63.46 65.92 17.43
N SER A 423 62.95 65.28 18.49
CA SER A 423 63.27 65.59 19.89
C SER A 423 64.75 65.36 20.17
N ASN A 424 65.31 64.23 19.75
CA ASN A 424 66.75 63.94 19.86
C ASN A 424 67.59 64.98 19.10
N ASN A 425 67.17 65.38 17.90
CA ASN A 425 67.85 66.42 17.12
C ASN A 425 67.77 67.80 17.80
N MET A 426 66.61 68.18 18.34
CA MET A 426 66.48 69.43 19.12
C MET A 426 67.33 69.40 20.39
N MET A 427 67.36 68.27 21.09
CA MET A 427 68.17 68.08 22.30
C MET A 427 69.67 68.16 21.98
N SER A 428 70.09 67.62 20.83
CA SER A 428 71.45 67.76 20.29
C SER A 428 71.80 69.21 19.94
N GLN A 429 70.88 69.95 19.33
CA GLN A 429 71.08 71.38 19.02
C GLN A 429 71.14 72.25 20.28
N LEU A 430 70.29 72.00 21.28
CA LEU A 430 70.32 72.70 22.57
C LEU A 430 71.60 72.38 23.37
N GLY A 431 72.12 71.16 23.27
CA GLY A 431 73.43 70.82 23.82
C GLY A 431 74.59 71.58 23.18
N TYR A 432 74.48 71.91 21.90
CA TYR A 432 75.51 72.65 21.13
C TYR A 432 75.60 74.15 21.48
N TYR A 433 74.54 74.75 22.04
CA TYR A 433 74.52 76.15 22.49
C TYR A 433 74.88 76.33 23.98
N SER A 434 75.32 75.28 24.68
CA SER A 434 75.62 75.32 26.13
C SER A 434 77.12 75.45 26.50
N LYS A 435 77.97 75.97 25.61
CA LYS A 435 79.38 76.26 25.93
C LYS A 435 79.72 77.73 25.79
#